data_AF-X0YR30-F1
#
_entry.id   AF-X0YR30-F1
#
_cell.length_a   1.000
_cell.length_b   1.000
_cell.length_c   1.000
_cell.angle_alpha   90.00
_cell.angle_beta   90.00
_cell.angle_gamma   90.00
#
_symmetry.space_group_name_H-M   'P 1'
#
loop_
_entity.id
_entity.type
_entity.pdbx_description
1 polymer ?
#
loop_
_entity_poly.entity_id
_entity_poly.type
_entity_poly.pdbx_seq_one_letter_code
_entity_poly.pdbx_strand_id
1 'polypeptide(L)' 'DRIKKTRDEDWLSTVNVGGTTYNVNRTDAICNFGGGELDNEKCYLLVKMARALGLVYVEHCARI' A
#
# COMPACT_ATOMS: atom_id res chain seq x y z
N ASP A 1 -5.32 -12.72 -9.43
CA ASP A 1 -6.76 -12.38 -9.36
C ASP A 1 -7.21 -11.82 -8.01
N ARG A 2 -7.00 -12.51 -6.88
CA ARG A 2 -7.50 -12.07 -5.56
C ARG A 2 -7.02 -10.67 -5.15
N ILE A 3 -5.72 -10.38 -5.25
CA ILE A 3 -5.14 -9.09 -4.86
C ILE A 3 -5.74 -7.93 -5.65
N LYS A 4 -5.80 -8.07 -6.98
CA LYS A 4 -6.37 -7.03 -7.86
C LYS A 4 -7.84 -6.81 -7.58
N LYS A 5 -8.62 -7.90 -7.42
CA LYS A 5 -10.04 -7.82 -7.12
C LYS A 5 -10.28 -7.04 -5.82
N THR A 6 -9.62 -7.41 -4.72
CA THR A 6 -9.72 -6.69 -3.44
C THR A 6 -9.32 -5.22 -3.57
N ARG A 7 -8.20 -4.94 -4.26
CA ARG A 7 -7.75 -3.55 -4.48
C ARG A 7 -8.78 -2.72 -5.26
N ASP A 8 -9.40 -3.31 -6.28
CA ASP A 8 -10.35 -2.62 -7.15
C ASP A 8 -11.71 -2.42 -6.45
N GLU A 9 -12.15 -3.39 -5.63
CA GLU A 9 -13.37 -3.31 -4.83
C GLU A 9 -13.26 -2.29 -3.68
N ASP A 10 -12.08 -2.20 -3.06
CA ASP A 10 -11.80 -1.31 -1.92
C ASP A 10 -10.95 -0.08 -2.30
N TRP A 11 -11.10 0.42 -3.53
CA TRP A 11 -10.32 1.57 -4.01
C TRP A 11 -10.85 2.90 -3.47
N LEU A 12 -9.96 3.70 -2.89
CA LEU A 12 -10.23 5.05 -2.40
C LEU A 12 -9.60 6.08 -3.34
N SER A 13 -10.41 6.72 -4.17
CA SER A 13 -9.98 7.87 -4.96
C SER A 13 -9.86 9.12 -4.09
N THR A 14 -10.78 9.29 -3.14
CA THR A 14 -10.84 10.43 -2.21
C THR A 14 -11.06 10.00 -0.77
N VAL A 15 -10.68 10.86 0.17
CA VAL A 15 -11.01 10.74 1.60
C VAL A 15 -11.48 12.09 2.13
N ASN A 16 -12.45 12.10 3.04
CA ASN A 16 -12.86 13.31 3.73
C ASN A 16 -12.20 13.36 5.12
N VAL A 17 -11.48 14.43 5.40
CA VAL A 17 -10.82 14.65 6.70
C VAL A 17 -11.17 16.06 7.17
N GLY A 18 -11.91 16.15 8.27
CA GLY A 18 -12.30 17.44 8.86
C GLY A 18 -13.17 18.29 7.94
N GLY A 19 -14.01 17.68 7.10
CA GLY A 19 -14.87 18.38 6.15
C GLY A 19 -14.19 18.69 4.80
N THR A 20 -12.87 18.57 4.70
CA THR A 20 -12.13 18.76 3.44
C THR A 20 -11.92 17.42 2.72
N THR A 21 -12.25 17.37 1.44
CA THR A 21 -12.04 16.20 0.59
C THR A 21 -10.66 16.26 -0.07
N TYR A 22 -9.88 15.19 0.08
CA TYR A 22 -8.55 15.05 -0.52
C TYR A 22 -8.53 13.91 -1.53
N ASN A 23 -7.85 14.09 -2.66
CA ASN A 23 -7.55 13.02 -3.59
C ASN A 23 -6.37 12.19 -3.05
N VAL A 24 -6.54 10.87 -2.92
CA VAL A 24 -5.53 9.98 -2.33
C VAL A 24 -5.11 8.82 -3.23
N ASN A 25 -6.00 8.30 -4.08
CA ASN A 25 -5.72 7.20 -5.00
C ASN A 25 -4.96 6.03 -4.33
N ARG A 26 -5.58 5.42 -3.32
CA ARG A 26 -4.98 4.33 -2.53
C ARG A 26 -6.01 3.26 -2.16
N THR A 27 -5.55 2.16 -1.58
CA THR A 27 -6.41 1.17 -0.92
C THR A 27 -5.92 0.91 0.50
N ASP A 28 -6.86 0.87 1.44
CA ASP A 28 -6.62 0.63 2.86
C ASP A 28 -6.92 -0.84 3.25
N ALA A 29 -7.41 -1.66 2.30
CA ALA A 29 -7.81 -3.06 2.52
C ALA A 29 -6.65 -4.07 2.46
N ILE A 30 -5.47 -3.64 2.02
CA ILE A 30 -4.30 -4.51 1.83
C ILE A 30 -3.11 -3.90 2.55
N CYS A 31 -2.34 -4.73 3.25
CA CYS A 31 -1.10 -4.35 3.91
C CYS A 31 0.08 -5.22 3.44
N ASN A 32 1.30 -4.67 3.54
CA ASN A 32 2.55 -5.38 3.30
C ASN A 32 3.42 -5.30 4.54
N PHE A 33 3.74 -6.44 5.14
CA PHE A 33 4.74 -6.57 6.20
C PHE A 33 5.98 -7.26 5.61
N GLY A 34 7.09 -6.54 5.45
CA GLY A 34 8.35 -7.23 5.12
C GLY A 34 9.46 -6.39 4.53
N GLY A 35 10.63 -7.03 4.51
CA GLY A 35 11.84 -6.66 3.77
C GLY A 35 13.15 -7.10 4.45
N GLY A 36 13.16 -7.32 5.76
CA GLY A 36 14.42 -7.39 6.54
C GLY A 36 15.39 -8.50 6.13
N GLU A 37 14.87 -9.59 5.57
CA GLU A 37 15.64 -10.73 5.07
C GLU A 37 15.90 -10.66 3.56
N LEU A 38 15.29 -9.70 2.85
CA LEU A 38 15.43 -9.55 1.41
C LEU A 38 16.63 -8.68 1.05
N ASP A 39 17.30 -9.04 -0.05
CA ASP A 39 18.32 -8.19 -0.68
C ASP A 39 17.75 -6.81 -1.06
N ASN A 40 18.62 -5.81 -1.16
CA ASN A 40 18.22 -4.42 -1.43
C ASN A 40 17.38 -4.28 -2.72
N GLU A 41 17.72 -5.00 -3.78
CA GLU A 41 17.01 -4.96 -5.06
C GLU A 41 15.59 -5.52 -4.92
N LYS A 42 15.42 -6.58 -4.11
CA LYS A 42 14.13 -7.21 -3.86
C LYS A 42 13.26 -6.32 -2.97
N CYS A 43 13.83 -5.73 -1.92
CA CYS A 43 13.18 -4.70 -1.11
C CYS A 43 12.70 -3.51 -1.97
N TYR A 44 13.55 -3.05 -2.89
CA TYR A 44 13.24 -1.95 -3.79
C TYR A 44 12.08 -2.27 -4.73
N LEU A 45 12.08 -3.47 -5.33
CA LEU A 45 10.98 -3.91 -6.19
C LEU A 45 9.69 -4.11 -5.39
N LEU A 46 9.77 -4.68 -4.18
CA LEU A 46 8.62 -4.92 -3.32
C LEU A 46 7.91 -3.60 -2.95
N VAL A 47 8.65 -2.59 -2.51
CA VAL A 47 8.04 -1.30 -2.12
C VAL A 47 7.46 -0.56 -3.32
N LYS A 48 8.10 -0.68 -4.50
CA LYS A 48 7.56 -0.11 -5.75
C LYS A 48 6.27 -0.80 -6.16
N MET A 49 6.23 -2.12 -6.10
CA MET A 49 5.01 -2.88 -6.39
C MET A 49 3.88 -2.51 -5.43
N ALA A 50 4.15 -2.47 -4.12
CA ALA A 50 3.16 -2.11 -3.12
C ALA A 50 2.58 -0.70 -3.38
N ARG A 51 3.43 0.29 -3.66
CA ARG A 51 2.96 1.65 -3.99
C ARG A 51 2.26 1.75 -5.33
N ALA A 52 2.69 0.99 -6.35
CA ALA A 52 2.02 0.95 -7.64
C ALA A 52 0.59 0.37 -7.53
N LEU A 53 0.37 -0.55 -6.60
CA LEU A 53 -0.95 -1.08 -6.25
C LEU A 53 -1.76 -0.14 -5.34
N GLY A 54 -1.16 0.96 -4.87
CA GLY A 54 -1.81 1.96 -4.02
C GLY A 54 -1.85 1.60 -2.54
N LEU A 55 -1.00 0.69 -2.06
CA LEU A 55 -0.94 0.36 -0.63
C LEU A 55 -0.25 1.47 0.15
N VAL A 56 -0.80 1.81 1.32
CA VAL A 56 -0.20 2.74 2.28
C VAL A 56 0.27 2.06 3.57
N TYR A 57 -0.34 0.93 3.93
CA TYR A 57 0.09 0.12 5.07
C TYR A 57 1.28 -0.76 4.66
N VAL A 58 2.46 -0.15 4.60
CA VAL A 58 3.73 -0.80 4.28
C VAL A 58 4.66 -0.71 5.49
N GLU A 59 4.91 -1.87 6.09
CA GLU A 59 5.59 -2.03 7.36
C GLU A 59 6.83 -2.93 7.24
N HIS A 60 7.82 -2.71 8.10
CA HIS A 60 9.12 -3.37 8.05
C HIS A 60 9.70 -3.59 9.45
N CYS A 61 10.59 -4.58 9.63
CA CYS A 61 11.21 -4.86 10.93
C CYS A 61 12.00 -3.67 11.49
N ALA A 62 12.60 -2.83 10.63
CA ALA A 62 13.30 -1.61 11.05
C ALA A 62 12.42 -0.53 11.70
N ARG A 63 11.09 -0.65 11.65
CA ARG A 63 10.18 0.25 12.36
C ARG A 63 9.93 -0.21 13.80
N ILE A 64 10.09 -1.50 14.08
CA ILE A 64 10.00 -2.09 15.43
C ILE A 64 11.37 -1.95 16.09
#